data_AF-A0A941TZ98-F1
#
_entry.id   AF-A0A941TZ98-F1
#
_cell.length_a   1.000
_cell.length_b   1.000
_cell.length_c   1.000
_cell.angle_alpha   90.00
_cell.angle_beta   90.00
_cell.angle_gamma   90.00
#
_symmetry.space_group_name_H-M   'P 1'
#
loop_
_entity.id
_entity.type
_entity.pdbx_description
1 polymer ?
#
loop_
_entity_poly.entity_id
_entity_poly.type
_entity_poly.pdbx_seq_one_letter_code
_entity_poly.pdbx_strand_id
1 'polypeptide(L)'
;MRLPPHEPAACTLRRRLPWMQAPAAAFALAILPAHAGLPIGNNPLYLVSGKANVLVVLDNSNSMDEDASGAAVGSNSPQSKSEIARGVVRTLTDDHKNRINLGLMSYKQSSPSSSHLHNSPYDASHNPTTYDPSWVGARDSATHKRFRTPNTSAPGRFVYYNVALPFYAGSSQGNRFCYSPTANAFNNGENPSSGPWDSYRCFPTMTGTSDTLPNWANAASEAAAGYSGGASAYTFHPTDSDFAQCSLDFGKQMTWNYVGPTWLRNDSPGRGYLEVPIKLLDATQGTKVKSKLACNIPGDPAPCTAAGIKNAGLTPIEGTLLTAKDYFGGSWNTASEGYVAGCYPLPTSCGKDFVILLTDGLPSTDKNGGLVAVPATAIAQAAAAAATLKAAGVETYVIGFALPFGTDPASLDAIAAAGGTTTAYNANDPASLAAAFKTIFDDIFRKTSAFGAVSQNSTAINDGSRVYQGRFDSTDWSGELEAMRPKDDGTMESKWSTNDAGRFAAPAARKVFTYKPGTGGVAFKLS
;
A
#
# COMPACT_ATOMS: atom_id res chain seq x y z
N MET A 1 31.69 -41.95 48.62
CA MET A 1 31.36 -43.20 49.34
C MET A 1 30.10 -43.78 48.70
N ARG A 2 30.09 -44.89 47.96
CA ARG A 2 31.15 -45.80 47.45
C ARG A 2 31.09 -45.74 45.89
N LEU A 3 32.14 -45.31 45.19
CA LEU A 3 33.32 -46.05 44.68
C LEU A 3 33.09 -46.80 43.34
N PRO A 4 33.98 -46.63 42.33
CA PRO A 4 34.03 -47.39 41.06
C PRO A 4 34.97 -48.63 41.23
N PRO A 5 35.53 -49.31 40.19
CA PRO A 5 36.45 -48.76 39.16
C PRO A 5 35.85 -48.85 37.71
N HIS A 6 36.56 -48.79 36.56
CA HIS A 6 37.99 -48.92 36.19
C HIS A 6 38.40 -48.00 35.01
N GLU A 7 39.61 -48.17 34.46
CA GLU A 7 40.26 -47.34 33.42
C GLU A 7 41.20 -48.24 32.53
N PRO A 8 42.29 -47.81 31.82
CA PRO A 8 42.38 -47.86 30.35
C PRO A 8 43.54 -48.73 29.77
N ALA A 9 44.04 -48.37 28.57
CA ALA A 9 45.36 -48.71 27.97
C ALA A 9 45.57 -50.16 27.43
N ALA A 10 46.53 -50.48 26.52
CA ALA A 10 47.29 -49.71 25.49
C ALA A 10 48.14 -50.68 24.60
N CYS A 11 49.02 -50.13 23.75
CA CYS A 11 50.28 -50.72 23.22
C CYS A 11 50.27 -51.88 22.20
N THR A 12 50.47 -51.50 20.93
CA THR A 12 51.61 -51.85 20.04
C THR A 12 52.35 -53.20 20.15
N LEU A 13 52.64 -53.80 18.98
CA LEU A 13 53.98 -54.25 18.52
C LEU A 13 53.88 -54.53 16.98
N ARG A 14 54.91 -54.49 16.10
CA ARG A 14 56.39 -54.54 16.17
C ARG A 14 57.07 -53.57 15.18
N ARG A 15 58.41 -53.48 15.20
CA ARG A 15 59.26 -52.56 14.41
C ARG A 15 60.46 -53.29 13.77
N ARG A 16 60.93 -52.76 12.61
CA ARG A 16 62.18 -52.98 11.81
C ARG A 16 61.82 -53.37 10.36
N LEU A 17 62.11 -52.59 9.31
CA LEU A 17 63.37 -51.99 8.78
C LEU A 17 64.35 -53.04 8.19
N PRO A 18 65.09 -52.73 7.11
CA PRO A 18 64.72 -51.98 5.88
C PRO A 18 65.29 -52.64 4.59
N TRP A 19 65.17 -52.01 3.40
CA TRP A 19 66.30 -51.77 2.45
C TRP A 19 65.84 -51.01 1.18
N MET A 20 66.81 -50.51 0.41
CA MET A 20 66.62 -49.58 -0.71
C MET A 20 66.69 -50.28 -2.07
N GLN A 21 65.89 -49.83 -3.05
CA GLN A 21 66.39 -49.48 -4.39
C GLN A 21 65.38 -48.63 -5.17
N ALA A 22 65.91 -47.80 -6.06
CA ALA A 22 65.22 -46.92 -7.02
C ALA A 22 65.66 -47.35 -8.45
N PRO A 23 65.08 -46.91 -9.58
CA PRO A 23 64.57 -45.56 -9.82
C PRO A 23 63.27 -45.41 -10.64
N ALA A 24 62.97 -44.14 -10.91
CA ALA A 24 61.83 -43.56 -11.63
C ALA A 24 61.34 -44.26 -12.91
N ALA A 25 60.01 -44.18 -13.10
CA ALA A 25 59.37 -44.04 -14.41
C ALA A 25 58.49 -42.78 -14.37
N ALA A 26 58.64 -41.88 -15.34
CA ALA A 26 57.84 -40.66 -15.42
C ALA A 26 56.50 -40.96 -16.12
N PHE A 27 55.38 -40.79 -15.40
CA PHE A 27 54.05 -40.81 -16.00
C PHE A 27 53.56 -39.37 -16.19
N ALA A 28 53.09 -39.05 -17.40
CA ALA A 28 52.50 -37.75 -17.69
C ALA A 28 51.21 -37.57 -16.88
N LEU A 29 51.08 -36.43 -16.19
CA LEU A 29 49.86 -36.09 -15.46
C LEU A 29 48.77 -35.74 -16.47
N ALA A 30 47.98 -36.74 -16.86
CA ALA A 30 46.78 -36.53 -17.65
C ALA A 30 45.79 -35.68 -16.84
N ILE A 31 45.67 -34.40 -17.21
CA ILE A 31 44.69 -33.49 -16.62
C ILE A 31 43.30 -33.98 -17.03
N LEU A 32 42.64 -34.70 -16.12
CA LEU A 32 41.22 -34.99 -16.26
C LEU A 32 40.47 -33.65 -16.34
N PRO A 33 39.53 -33.47 -17.29
CA PRO A 33 38.74 -32.25 -17.36
C PRO A 33 37.97 -32.10 -16.05
N ALA A 34 38.17 -30.97 -15.38
CA ALA A 34 37.40 -30.61 -14.20
C ALA A 34 35.92 -30.63 -14.58
N HIS A 35 35.15 -31.53 -14.00
CA HIS A 35 33.73 -31.63 -14.27
C HIS A 35 33.06 -30.42 -13.61
N ALA A 36 32.89 -29.35 -14.39
CA ALA A 36 32.06 -28.21 -14.04
C ALA A 36 30.61 -28.72 -13.93
N GLY A 37 30.23 -29.15 -12.73
CA GLY A 37 28.86 -29.49 -12.38
C GLY A 37 28.01 -28.23 -12.37
N LEU A 38 27.68 -27.75 -13.57
CA LEU A 38 26.90 -26.54 -13.78
C LEU A 38 25.51 -26.77 -13.17
N PRO A 39 25.11 -26.03 -12.12
CA PRO A 39 23.84 -26.25 -11.46
C PRO A 39 22.73 -25.73 -12.37
N ILE A 40 22.24 -26.59 -13.26
CA ILE A 40 21.02 -26.35 -14.03
C ILE A 40 19.91 -26.18 -12.99
N GLY A 41 19.50 -24.94 -12.76
CA GLY A 41 18.47 -24.60 -11.79
C GLY A 41 17.22 -25.43 -12.05
N ASN A 42 16.67 -26.03 -10.99
CA ASN A 42 15.52 -26.94 -11.08
C ASN A 42 14.20 -26.16 -11.26
N ASN A 43 14.22 -25.22 -12.20
CA ASN A 43 13.15 -24.28 -12.51
C ASN A 43 12.03 -25.06 -13.21
N PRO A 44 10.80 -25.08 -12.67
CA PRO A 44 9.67 -25.75 -13.32
C PRO A 44 9.25 -25.07 -14.64
N LEU A 45 8.20 -25.60 -15.27
CA LEU A 45 7.56 -24.91 -16.39
C LEU A 45 7.10 -23.51 -15.97
N TYR A 46 7.30 -22.56 -16.88
CA TYR A 46 6.65 -21.25 -16.82
C TYR A 46 5.35 -21.28 -17.62
N LEU A 47 4.25 -20.93 -16.97
CA LEU A 47 2.96 -20.64 -17.62
C LEU A 47 3.04 -19.29 -18.35
N VAL A 48 2.35 -19.16 -19.49
CA VAL A 48 1.96 -17.83 -19.98
C VAL A 48 0.87 -17.29 -19.05
N SER A 49 1.26 -16.48 -18.05
CA SER A 49 0.36 -16.08 -16.97
C SER A 49 -0.89 -15.35 -17.49
N GLY A 50 -2.06 -15.91 -17.18
CA GLY A 50 -3.32 -15.16 -17.18
C GLY A 50 -3.14 -13.88 -16.36
N LYS A 51 -3.58 -12.75 -16.91
CA LYS A 51 -3.31 -11.44 -16.32
C LYS A 51 -4.26 -11.19 -15.17
N ALA A 52 -3.71 -10.90 -13.99
CA ALA A 52 -4.49 -10.48 -12.84
C ALA A 52 -5.39 -9.29 -13.20
N ASN A 53 -6.63 -9.30 -12.73
CA ASN A 53 -7.45 -8.09 -12.66
C ASN A 53 -7.16 -7.42 -11.32
N VAL A 54 -6.56 -6.23 -11.36
CA VAL A 54 -6.21 -5.47 -10.16
C VAL A 54 -7.00 -4.17 -10.14
N LEU A 55 -7.77 -3.96 -9.07
CA LEU A 55 -8.46 -2.71 -8.78
C LEU A 55 -7.71 -1.99 -7.66
N VAL A 56 -7.07 -0.86 -7.97
CA VAL A 56 -6.56 0.03 -6.93
C VAL A 56 -7.73 0.88 -6.45
N VAL A 57 -8.02 0.81 -5.15
CA VAL A 57 -8.92 1.72 -4.45
C VAL A 57 -8.05 2.76 -3.77
N LEU A 58 -8.14 4.01 -4.23
CA LEU A 58 -7.37 5.15 -3.74
C LEU A 58 -8.26 6.01 -2.84
N ASP A 59 -7.79 6.28 -1.63
CA ASP A 59 -8.38 7.27 -0.73
C ASP A 59 -8.30 8.69 -1.32
N ASN A 60 -9.41 9.40 -1.17
CA ASN A 60 -9.64 10.75 -1.67
C ASN A 60 -10.53 11.54 -0.70
N SER A 61 -10.47 11.18 0.58
CA SER A 61 -11.07 11.92 1.70
C SER A 61 -10.40 13.29 1.91
N ASN A 62 -10.86 14.00 2.95
CA ASN A 62 -10.32 15.28 3.39
C ASN A 62 -8.85 15.18 3.90
N SER A 63 -8.51 14.14 4.66
CA SER A 63 -7.18 13.96 5.30
C SER A 63 -6.04 13.76 4.29
N MET A 64 -6.35 13.37 3.06
CA MET A 64 -5.37 13.25 1.97
C MET A 64 -4.72 14.58 1.56
N ASP A 65 -5.20 15.74 2.08
CA ASP A 65 -4.53 17.05 2.00
C ASP A 65 -3.34 17.22 2.99
N GLU A 66 -3.16 16.29 3.94
CA GLU A 66 -2.09 16.31 4.95
C GLU A 66 -0.76 15.78 4.40
N ASP A 67 0.33 16.05 5.11
CA ASP A 67 1.61 15.32 4.98
C ASP A 67 1.72 14.17 6.01
N ALA A 68 2.88 13.51 6.05
CA ALA A 68 3.12 12.38 6.96
C ALA A 68 3.24 12.75 8.46
N SER A 69 3.00 14.01 8.83
CA SER A 69 2.86 14.47 10.22
C SER A 69 1.42 14.82 10.62
N GLY A 70 0.46 14.68 9.69
CA GLY A 70 -0.91 15.18 9.85
C GLY A 70 -1.04 16.70 9.57
N ALA A 71 0.05 17.37 9.21
CA ALA A 71 -0.02 18.79 8.90
C ALA A 71 -0.64 19.02 7.52
N ALA A 72 -1.64 19.89 7.43
CA ALA A 72 -2.29 20.18 6.15
C ALA A 72 -1.33 20.92 5.20
N VAL A 73 -1.09 20.37 4.01
CA VAL A 73 -0.21 20.93 2.97
C VAL A 73 -0.90 21.15 1.62
N GLY A 74 -2.09 20.56 1.41
CA GLY A 74 -2.96 20.77 0.25
C GLY A 74 -2.77 19.76 -0.89
N SER A 75 -3.85 19.48 -1.62
CA SER A 75 -3.94 18.38 -2.62
C SER A 75 -2.99 18.46 -3.82
N ASN A 76 -2.29 19.57 -4.00
CA ASN A 76 -1.28 19.79 -5.04
C ASN A 76 0.17 19.83 -4.49
N SER A 77 0.36 19.72 -3.18
CA SER A 77 1.68 19.71 -2.55
C SER A 77 2.38 18.37 -2.81
N PRO A 78 3.64 18.35 -3.28
CA PRO A 78 4.43 17.13 -3.42
C PRO A 78 4.67 16.37 -2.11
N GLN A 79 4.45 17.03 -0.96
CA GLN A 79 4.51 16.43 0.37
C GLN A 79 3.16 15.84 0.82
N SER A 80 2.06 16.13 0.11
CA SER A 80 0.73 15.61 0.48
C SER A 80 0.66 14.10 0.33
N LYS A 81 -0.08 13.45 1.24
CA LYS A 81 -0.41 12.03 1.17
C LYS A 81 -1.02 11.67 -0.18
N SER A 82 -1.90 12.53 -0.72
CA SER A 82 -2.52 12.35 -2.03
C SER A 82 -1.52 12.33 -3.19
N GLU A 83 -0.62 13.31 -3.31
CA GLU A 83 0.34 13.33 -4.43
C GLU A 83 1.47 12.31 -4.27
N ILE A 84 1.81 11.87 -3.05
CA ILE A 84 2.70 10.73 -2.84
C ILE A 84 2.00 9.43 -3.28
N ALA A 85 0.77 9.19 -2.84
CA ALA A 85 -0.04 8.03 -3.23
C ALA A 85 -0.26 7.96 -4.75
N ARG A 86 -0.72 9.05 -5.35
CA ARG A 86 -0.84 9.21 -6.81
C ARG A 86 0.52 9.02 -7.47
N GLY A 87 1.59 9.57 -6.91
CA GLY A 87 2.98 9.41 -7.38
C GLY A 87 3.36 7.96 -7.56
N VAL A 88 3.23 7.15 -6.51
CA VAL A 88 3.55 5.72 -6.56
C VAL A 88 2.64 4.98 -7.55
N VAL A 89 1.32 5.19 -7.52
CA VAL A 89 0.41 4.49 -8.44
C VAL A 89 0.62 4.90 -9.91
N ARG A 90 1.01 6.16 -10.19
CA ARG A 90 1.43 6.61 -11.53
C ARG A 90 2.66 5.83 -12.02
N THR A 91 3.64 5.56 -11.16
CA THR A 91 4.83 4.74 -11.49
C THR A 91 4.48 3.27 -11.76
N LEU A 92 3.61 2.67 -10.95
CA LEU A 92 3.17 1.26 -11.14
C LEU A 92 2.51 1.02 -12.51
N THR A 93 1.90 2.05 -13.11
CA THR A 93 1.32 1.93 -14.47
C THR A 93 2.36 1.72 -15.57
N ASP A 94 3.63 2.12 -15.34
CA ASP A 94 4.74 1.85 -16.25
C ASP A 94 5.42 0.52 -15.88
N ASP A 95 5.73 0.28 -14.60
CA ASP A 95 6.42 -0.93 -14.10
C ASP A 95 5.67 -2.24 -14.39
N HIS A 96 4.34 -2.18 -14.49
CA HIS A 96 3.47 -3.34 -14.70
C HIS A 96 2.73 -3.32 -16.05
N LYS A 97 3.16 -2.44 -16.95
CA LYS A 97 2.66 -2.33 -18.32
C LYS A 97 2.69 -3.68 -19.04
N ASN A 98 1.58 -4.03 -19.69
CA ASN A 98 1.28 -5.31 -20.35
C ASN A 98 1.32 -6.57 -19.45
N ARG A 99 1.60 -6.46 -18.14
CA ARG A 99 1.69 -7.60 -17.21
C ARG A 99 0.38 -7.90 -16.49
N ILE A 100 -0.44 -6.88 -16.24
CA ILE A 100 -1.73 -6.98 -15.52
C ILE A 100 -2.86 -6.31 -16.31
N ASN A 101 -4.09 -6.53 -15.88
CA ASN A 101 -5.21 -5.65 -16.16
C ASN A 101 -5.40 -4.73 -14.94
N LEU A 102 -5.49 -3.41 -15.15
CA LEU A 102 -5.56 -2.42 -14.07
C LEU A 102 -6.83 -1.57 -14.19
N GLY A 103 -7.52 -1.37 -13.08
CA GLY A 103 -8.56 -0.37 -12.89
C GLY A 103 -8.27 0.52 -11.68
N LEU A 104 -8.99 1.64 -11.59
CA LEU A 104 -8.89 2.62 -10.50
C LEU A 104 -10.29 2.93 -9.97
N MET A 105 -10.41 2.95 -8.65
CA MET A 105 -11.61 3.33 -7.91
C MET A 105 -11.24 4.35 -6.83
N SER A 106 -12.17 5.26 -6.55
CA SER A 106 -12.12 6.25 -5.48
C SER A 106 -13.29 6.01 -4.52
N TYR A 107 -13.29 6.68 -3.36
CA TYR A 107 -14.51 6.88 -2.58
C TYR A 107 -15.46 7.80 -3.34
N LYS A 108 -16.74 7.44 -3.38
CA LYS A 108 -17.77 8.28 -3.99
C LYS A 108 -17.96 9.54 -3.15
N GLN A 109 -18.03 10.67 -3.84
CA GLN A 109 -18.24 11.99 -3.24
C GLN A 109 -19.62 12.54 -3.61
N SER A 110 -20.24 13.27 -2.69
CA SER A 110 -21.23 14.30 -3.07
C SER A 110 -20.51 15.48 -3.71
N SER A 111 -21.15 16.23 -4.62
CA SER A 111 -20.50 17.29 -5.41
C SER A 111 -19.64 18.26 -4.57
N PRO A 112 -18.29 18.25 -4.65
CA PRO A 112 -17.45 19.04 -3.75
C PRO A 112 -17.52 20.55 -4.00
N SER A 113 -17.42 21.35 -2.94
CA SER A 113 -17.35 22.82 -3.00
C SER A 113 -15.91 23.31 -2.82
N SER A 114 -15.61 24.49 -3.35
CA SER A 114 -14.34 25.18 -3.10
C SER A 114 -14.29 25.68 -1.65
N SER A 115 -13.13 25.56 -1.01
CA SER A 115 -12.88 25.94 0.38
C SER A 115 -11.43 26.42 0.57
N HIS A 116 -11.11 26.95 1.75
CA HIS A 116 -9.78 27.41 2.13
C HIS A 116 -9.20 26.50 3.22
N LEU A 117 -8.10 25.82 2.90
CA LEU A 117 -7.38 24.92 3.78
C LEU A 117 -6.50 25.68 4.76
N HIS A 118 -6.48 25.22 6.00
CA HIS A 118 -5.58 25.65 7.05
C HIS A 118 -5.02 24.42 7.76
N ASN A 119 -3.75 24.48 8.14
CA ASN A 119 -3.10 23.48 8.99
C ASN A 119 -3.35 23.85 10.46
N SER A 120 -3.87 22.91 11.28
CA SER A 120 -4.22 23.17 12.68
C SER A 120 -3.55 22.21 13.66
N PRO A 121 -2.35 22.55 14.19
CA PRO A 121 -1.73 21.85 15.31
C PRO A 121 -2.57 21.91 16.61
N TYR A 122 -2.82 20.74 17.19
CA TYR A 122 -3.54 20.51 18.45
C TYR A 122 -2.58 20.15 19.61
N ASP A 123 -2.99 20.45 20.84
CA ASP A 123 -2.18 20.45 22.06
C ASP A 123 -0.75 20.96 21.79
N ALA A 124 -0.72 22.14 21.19
CA ALA A 124 0.47 22.77 20.65
C ALA A 124 1.41 23.24 21.77
N SER A 125 2.71 23.23 21.46
CA SER A 125 3.74 23.83 22.30
C SER A 125 4.47 24.94 21.54
N HIS A 126 4.80 26.01 22.26
CA HIS A 126 5.69 27.08 21.84
C HIS A 126 7.08 26.97 22.51
N ASN A 127 7.23 26.07 23.48
CA ASN A 127 8.48 25.80 24.16
C ASN A 127 9.40 24.88 23.32
N PRO A 128 10.60 25.32 22.90
CA PRO A 128 11.53 24.49 22.12
C PRO A 128 12.06 23.27 22.87
N THR A 129 11.96 23.19 24.20
CA THR A 129 12.42 22.01 24.95
C THR A 129 11.46 20.83 24.88
N THR A 130 10.28 20.97 24.27
CA THR A 130 9.34 19.85 24.07
C THR A 130 9.63 19.07 22.78
N TYR A 131 10.49 19.57 21.90
CA TYR A 131 10.73 18.96 20.59
C TYR A 131 11.59 17.68 20.68
N ASP A 132 10.96 16.52 20.44
CA ASP A 132 11.63 15.23 20.31
C ASP A 132 11.17 14.52 19.03
N PRO A 133 11.91 14.64 17.90
CA PRO A 133 11.56 13.96 16.66
C PRO A 133 11.67 12.43 16.72
N SER A 134 12.20 11.86 17.81
CA SER A 134 12.23 10.41 18.05
C SER A 134 11.02 9.90 18.84
N TRP A 135 10.13 10.78 19.31
CA TRP A 135 8.98 10.42 20.14
C TRP A 135 8.05 9.42 19.46
N VAL A 136 7.75 8.33 20.17
CA VAL A 136 6.81 7.26 19.77
C VAL A 136 5.81 6.93 20.89
N GLY A 137 5.76 7.76 21.94
CA GLY A 137 4.83 7.60 23.05
C GLY A 137 3.50 8.32 22.82
N ALA A 138 2.78 8.57 23.93
CA ALA A 138 1.43 9.12 23.90
C ALA A 138 1.34 10.51 23.21
N ARG A 139 0.26 10.75 22.47
CA ARG A 139 0.06 11.97 21.66
C ARG A 139 -0.25 13.21 22.49
N ASP A 140 -0.89 13.03 23.62
CA ASP A 140 -1.19 14.00 24.69
C ASP A 140 0.03 14.34 25.57
N SER A 141 1.23 13.86 25.22
CA SER A 141 2.45 14.16 25.98
C SER A 141 2.70 15.68 26.07
N ALA A 142 2.53 16.22 27.29
CA ALA A 142 2.79 17.62 27.61
C ALA A 142 4.29 17.99 27.62
N THR A 143 5.17 17.01 27.41
CA THR A 143 6.64 17.19 27.48
C THR A 143 7.37 16.80 26.21
N HIS A 144 6.77 15.98 25.34
CA HIS A 144 7.39 15.49 24.11
C HIS A 144 6.44 15.68 22.92
N LYS A 145 6.89 16.46 21.93
CA LYS A 145 6.18 16.82 20.70
C LYS A 145 7.05 16.42 19.50
N ARG A 146 6.58 15.45 18.72
CA ARG A 146 7.33 14.81 17.63
C ARG A 146 7.57 15.73 16.43
N PHE A 147 6.58 16.55 16.10
CA PHE A 147 6.54 17.33 14.89
C PHE A 147 6.66 18.83 15.17
N ARG A 148 7.01 19.60 14.14
CA ARG A 148 7.09 21.05 14.24
C ARG A 148 6.80 21.73 12.90
N THR A 149 6.13 22.87 12.95
CA THR A 149 5.84 23.74 11.81
C THR A 149 6.37 25.16 12.10
N PRO A 150 6.88 25.93 11.12
CA PRO A 150 7.36 27.29 11.37
C PRO A 150 6.27 28.20 11.98
N ASN A 151 6.62 28.98 13.01
CA ASN A 151 5.70 29.96 13.58
C ASN A 151 5.58 31.15 12.62
N THR A 152 4.42 31.26 11.97
CA THR A 152 4.12 32.31 10.97
C THR A 152 4.23 33.74 11.48
N SER A 153 4.22 33.95 12.80
CA SER A 153 4.36 35.25 13.46
C SER A 153 5.72 35.48 14.14
N ALA A 154 6.60 34.48 14.16
CA ALA A 154 7.91 34.57 14.79
C ALA A 154 8.99 33.82 13.95
N PRO A 155 9.59 34.48 12.96
CA PRO A 155 10.63 33.91 12.11
C PRO A 155 11.77 33.26 12.91
N GLY A 156 12.21 32.07 12.47
CA GLY A 156 13.22 31.28 13.17
C GLY A 156 12.69 30.48 14.38
N ARG A 157 11.40 30.59 14.71
CA ARG A 157 10.73 29.76 15.73
C ARG A 157 9.71 28.81 15.11
N PHE A 158 9.22 27.87 15.91
CA PHE A 158 8.30 26.82 15.50
C PHE A 158 7.12 26.71 16.48
N VAL A 159 6.05 26.06 16.02
CA VAL A 159 5.01 25.45 16.85
C VAL A 159 5.27 23.94 16.84
N TYR A 160 5.30 23.32 18.00
CA TYR A 160 5.59 21.89 18.19
C TYR A 160 4.30 21.14 18.51
N TYR A 161 4.09 19.95 17.95
CA TYR A 161 2.86 19.18 18.09
C TYR A 161 3.08 17.67 17.96
N ASN A 162 2.08 16.90 18.35
CA ASN A 162 1.95 15.46 18.04
C ASN A 162 0.79 15.18 17.09
N VAL A 163 -0.25 16.02 17.11
CA VAL A 163 -1.41 15.94 16.21
C VAL A 163 -1.57 17.31 15.55
N ALA A 164 -1.82 17.31 14.24
CA ALA A 164 -2.42 18.41 13.52
C ALA A 164 -3.52 17.83 12.62
N LEU A 165 -4.51 18.63 12.26
CA LEU A 165 -5.52 18.28 11.26
C LEU A 165 -5.91 19.49 10.38
N PRO A 166 -6.52 19.25 9.20
CA PRO A 166 -7.13 20.28 8.37
C PRO A 166 -8.24 21.08 9.06
N PHE A 167 -8.20 22.42 8.92
CA PHE A 167 -9.33 23.32 9.18
C PHE A 167 -9.77 23.99 7.89
N TYR A 168 -11.06 23.95 7.60
CA TYR A 168 -11.65 24.45 6.36
C TYR A 168 -12.55 25.66 6.61
N ALA A 169 -12.44 26.69 5.76
CA ALA A 169 -13.30 27.88 5.84
C ALA A 169 -13.67 28.45 4.46
N GLY A 170 -14.76 29.23 4.40
CA GLY A 170 -15.20 29.91 3.16
C GLY A 170 -14.22 30.98 2.63
N SER A 171 -13.30 31.45 3.48
CA SER A 171 -12.22 32.38 3.16
C SER A 171 -10.98 32.07 4.00
N SER A 172 -9.81 32.58 3.60
CA SER A 172 -8.61 32.50 4.44
C SER A 172 -8.83 33.23 5.77
N GLN A 173 -8.64 32.52 6.89
CA GLN A 173 -8.68 33.07 8.24
C GLN A 173 -7.31 33.63 8.69
N GLY A 174 -6.33 33.64 7.77
CA GLY A 174 -4.93 33.93 8.08
C GLY A 174 -4.35 32.85 9.00
N ASN A 175 -3.70 33.28 10.08
CA ASN A 175 -3.21 32.42 11.14
C ASN A 175 -3.77 32.85 12.51
N ARG A 176 -3.86 31.92 13.46
CA ARG A 176 -4.13 32.21 14.87
C ARG A 176 -3.33 31.30 15.80
N PHE A 177 -3.13 31.79 17.02
CA PHE A 177 -2.59 31.08 18.16
C PHE A 177 -3.60 31.23 19.29
N CYS A 178 -4.03 30.12 19.86
CA CYS A 178 -5.16 30.05 20.77
C CYS A 178 -4.76 29.38 22.08
N TYR A 179 -5.40 29.78 23.18
CA TYR A 179 -5.32 29.07 24.44
C TYR A 179 -6.70 28.90 25.09
N SER A 180 -6.87 27.80 25.84
CA SER A 180 -7.95 27.61 26.80
C SER A 180 -7.37 27.12 28.14
N PRO A 181 -7.82 27.68 29.29
CA PRO A 181 -7.42 27.20 30.61
C PRO A 181 -8.17 25.92 31.04
N THR A 182 -9.31 25.62 30.42
CA THR A 182 -10.20 24.50 30.75
C THR A 182 -9.98 23.27 29.86
N ALA A 183 -9.52 23.48 28.63
CA ALA A 183 -9.27 22.40 27.66
C ALA A 183 -8.20 21.41 28.12
N ASN A 184 -8.22 20.23 27.51
CA ASN A 184 -7.28 19.14 27.70
C ASN A 184 -7.00 18.43 26.36
N ALA A 185 -5.97 17.59 26.33
CA ALA A 185 -5.61 16.89 25.09
C ALA A 185 -6.56 15.71 24.80
N PHE A 186 -7.31 15.82 23.70
CA PHE A 186 -8.04 14.75 22.99
C PHE A 186 -9.21 14.05 23.68
N ASN A 187 -9.25 13.87 25.00
CA ASN A 187 -10.45 13.44 25.73
C ASN A 187 -10.32 13.77 27.23
N ASN A 188 -11.27 14.50 27.80
CA ASN A 188 -11.40 14.70 29.25
C ASN A 188 -12.71 14.16 29.86
N GLY A 189 -13.63 13.66 29.02
CA GLY A 189 -14.93 13.12 29.42
C GLY A 189 -16.11 13.63 28.59
N GLU A 190 -15.82 14.27 27.46
CA GLU A 190 -16.79 14.86 26.54
C GLU A 190 -17.68 13.77 25.91
N ASN A 191 -18.94 14.11 25.67
CA ASN A 191 -19.82 13.28 24.87
C ASN A 191 -19.68 13.68 23.38
N PRO A 192 -19.40 12.75 22.45
CA PRO A 192 -19.28 13.03 21.02
C PRO A 192 -20.46 13.80 20.40
N SER A 193 -21.66 13.68 20.97
CA SER A 193 -22.89 14.30 20.49
C SER A 193 -23.30 15.56 21.26
N SER A 194 -22.65 15.92 22.37
CA SER A 194 -23.08 17.05 23.21
C SER A 194 -21.98 17.84 23.93
N GLY A 195 -20.70 17.52 23.74
CA GLY A 195 -19.60 18.18 24.43
C GLY A 195 -19.56 17.85 25.94
N PRO A 196 -19.17 18.80 26.82
CA PRO A 196 -18.96 20.22 26.55
C PRO A 196 -17.80 20.48 25.56
N TRP A 197 -17.81 21.66 24.94
CA TRP A 197 -16.77 22.10 24.02
C TRP A 197 -16.10 23.35 24.56
N ASP A 198 -14.78 23.42 24.45
CA ASP A 198 -14.01 24.44 25.13
C ASP A 198 -14.06 25.83 24.46
N SER A 199 -13.86 26.87 25.28
CA SER A 199 -13.78 28.26 24.82
C SER A 199 -12.33 28.69 24.74
N TYR A 200 -11.89 29.09 23.55
CA TYR A 200 -10.52 29.47 23.25
C TYR A 200 -10.40 30.97 23.00
N ARG A 201 -9.31 31.58 23.47
CA ARG A 201 -8.92 32.95 23.12
C ARG A 201 -7.77 32.92 22.13
N CYS A 202 -8.02 33.46 20.94
CA CYS A 202 -7.17 33.35 19.76
C CYS A 202 -6.63 34.72 19.30
N PHE A 203 -5.36 34.76 18.92
CA PHE A 203 -4.61 35.95 18.52
C PHE A 203 -3.89 35.73 17.19
N PRO A 204 -3.74 36.74 16.31
CA PRO A 204 -3.00 36.61 15.05
C PRO A 204 -1.47 36.55 15.23
N THR A 205 -0.94 36.78 16.43
CA THR A 205 0.50 36.75 16.72
C THR A 205 0.76 36.09 18.06
N MET A 206 1.77 35.21 18.10
CA MET A 206 2.31 34.61 19.34
C MET A 206 3.82 34.52 19.25
N THR A 207 4.48 35.34 20.07
CA THR A 207 5.93 35.51 20.15
C THR A 207 6.52 34.98 21.46
N GLY A 208 5.80 34.09 22.14
CA GLY A 208 6.28 33.36 23.32
C GLY A 208 7.33 32.29 23.00
N THR A 209 7.83 31.65 24.06
CA THR A 209 8.61 30.39 24.04
C THR A 209 8.29 29.50 25.25
N SER A 210 7.09 29.66 25.82
CA SER A 210 6.62 28.92 27.01
C SER A 210 5.18 28.49 26.80
N ASP A 211 4.83 27.36 27.42
CA ASP A 211 3.47 26.80 27.44
C ASP A 211 2.72 27.17 28.73
N THR A 212 3.29 28.08 29.53
CA THR A 212 2.60 28.69 30.66
C THR A 212 1.48 29.59 30.15
N LEU A 213 0.23 29.16 30.33
CA LEU A 213 -0.93 29.92 29.88
C LEU A 213 -1.00 31.31 30.57
N PRO A 214 -1.40 32.37 29.85
CA PRO A 214 -1.71 33.65 30.46
C PRO A 214 -3.00 33.57 31.29
N ASN A 215 -3.21 34.55 32.17
CA ASN A 215 -4.46 34.65 32.92
C ASN A 215 -5.61 34.97 31.94
N TRP A 216 -6.70 34.20 32.03
CA TRP A 216 -7.82 34.29 31.09
C TRP A 216 -8.32 35.73 30.89
N ALA A 217 -8.31 36.18 29.64
CA ALA A 217 -8.71 37.52 29.21
C ALA A 217 -7.97 38.70 29.86
N ASN A 218 -6.80 38.47 30.48
CA ASN A 218 -5.96 39.52 31.04
C ASN A 218 -4.87 39.95 30.04
N ALA A 219 -5.14 41.04 29.32
CA ALA A 219 -4.29 41.56 28.24
C ALA A 219 -2.81 41.78 28.64
N ALA A 220 -2.52 42.11 29.91
CA ALA A 220 -1.14 42.28 30.38
C ALA A 220 -0.39 40.93 30.43
N SER A 221 -1.03 39.87 30.95
CA SER A 221 -0.46 38.53 30.93
C SER A 221 -0.43 37.90 29.54
N GLU A 222 -1.43 38.18 28.69
CA GLU A 222 -1.47 37.73 27.29
C GLU A 222 -0.29 38.34 26.50
N ALA A 223 -0.04 39.64 26.65
CA ALA A 223 1.11 40.32 26.07
C ALA A 223 2.45 39.81 26.64
N ALA A 224 2.53 39.52 27.95
CA ALA A 224 3.73 38.98 28.59
C ALA A 224 4.06 37.53 28.15
N ALA A 225 3.04 36.72 27.85
CA ALA A 225 3.21 35.41 27.23
C ALA A 225 3.60 35.51 25.74
N GLY A 226 3.37 36.68 25.11
CA GLY A 226 3.77 37.00 23.74
C GLY A 226 2.62 37.05 22.73
N TYR A 227 1.37 36.91 23.16
CA TYR A 227 0.18 37.04 22.31
C TYR A 227 -0.11 38.51 21.98
N SER A 228 -0.39 38.83 20.71
CA SER A 228 -0.71 40.21 20.30
C SER A 228 -1.53 40.30 19.01
N GLY A 229 -1.88 41.53 18.61
CA GLY A 229 -2.67 41.83 17.41
C GLY A 229 -4.20 41.73 17.57
N GLY A 230 -4.69 41.59 18.79
CA GLY A 230 -6.12 41.55 19.12
C GLY A 230 -6.65 40.14 19.36
N ALA A 231 -7.52 40.00 20.36
CA ALA A 231 -8.14 38.73 20.75
C ALA A 231 -9.45 38.48 19.99
N SER A 232 -9.77 37.22 19.75
CA SER A 232 -11.10 36.76 19.34
C SER A 232 -11.43 35.44 20.04
N ALA A 233 -12.70 35.25 20.41
CA ALA A 233 -13.16 34.03 21.07
C ALA A 233 -13.69 33.02 20.05
N TYR A 234 -13.36 31.75 20.21
CA TYR A 234 -13.80 30.65 19.36
C TYR A 234 -14.14 29.42 20.20
N THR A 235 -14.98 28.56 19.64
CA THR A 235 -15.25 27.19 20.11
C THR A 235 -15.08 26.26 18.91
N PHE A 236 -14.51 25.09 19.14
CA PHE A 236 -14.23 24.10 18.09
C PHE A 236 -15.04 22.82 18.34
N HIS A 237 -15.26 22.05 17.29
CA HIS A 237 -16.06 20.83 17.31
C HIS A 237 -15.32 19.73 16.52
N PRO A 238 -15.30 18.47 16.99
CA PRO A 238 -14.62 17.38 16.31
C PRO A 238 -15.14 17.14 14.89
N THR A 239 -14.21 16.88 13.96
CA THR A 239 -14.48 16.38 12.62
C THR A 239 -14.71 14.86 12.62
N ASP A 240 -15.06 14.27 11.48
CA ASP A 240 -15.05 12.80 11.34
C ASP A 240 -13.65 12.20 11.54
N SER A 241 -12.62 12.95 11.14
CA SER A 241 -11.20 12.59 11.25
C SER A 241 -10.73 12.65 12.71
N ASP A 242 -11.31 13.54 13.53
CA ASP A 242 -11.15 13.54 14.99
C ASP A 242 -11.84 12.32 15.63
N PHE A 243 -13.11 12.06 15.29
CA PHE A 243 -13.85 10.90 15.81
C PHE A 243 -13.18 9.56 15.43
N ALA A 244 -12.66 9.44 14.21
CA ALA A 244 -11.89 8.28 13.75
C ALA A 244 -10.62 8.04 14.57
N GLN A 245 -10.09 9.09 15.22
CA GLN A 245 -8.93 9.06 16.11
C GLN A 245 -9.30 9.09 17.60
N CYS A 246 -10.57 8.98 17.97
CA CYS A 246 -11.07 9.17 19.34
C CYS A 246 -10.62 10.51 19.97
N SER A 247 -10.58 11.59 19.17
CA SER A 247 -10.31 12.96 19.61
C SER A 247 -11.61 13.73 19.76
N LEU A 248 -11.78 14.43 20.89
CA LEU A 248 -12.95 15.24 21.25
C LEU A 248 -12.59 16.67 21.71
N ASP A 249 -11.35 16.90 22.15
CA ASP A 249 -10.84 18.22 22.56
C ASP A 249 -9.41 18.46 22.00
N PHE A 250 -9.03 19.72 21.88
CA PHE A 250 -7.94 20.20 21.03
C PHE A 250 -6.69 20.64 21.83
N GLY A 251 -6.68 20.44 23.14
CA GLY A 251 -5.54 20.76 24.01
C GLY A 251 -5.48 22.20 24.48
N LYS A 252 -4.62 22.47 25.47
CA LYS A 252 -4.58 23.78 26.16
C LYS A 252 -4.12 24.94 25.29
N GLN A 253 -3.37 24.62 24.25
CA GLN A 253 -3.05 25.53 23.17
C GLN A 253 -3.34 24.84 21.84
N MET A 254 -3.85 25.60 20.87
CA MET A 254 -3.96 25.15 19.49
C MET A 254 -3.63 26.31 18.56
N THR A 255 -3.29 26.02 17.32
CA THR A 255 -2.93 27.05 16.34
C THR A 255 -3.56 26.72 15.00
N TRP A 256 -3.65 27.71 14.10
CA TRP A 256 -3.77 27.41 12.68
C TRP A 256 -3.00 28.37 11.80
N ASN A 257 -2.63 27.93 10.60
CA ASN A 257 -2.14 28.76 9.52
C ASN A 257 -2.85 28.42 8.21
N TYR A 258 -3.19 29.43 7.40
CA TYR A 258 -3.67 29.22 6.03
C TYR A 258 -2.62 28.48 5.17
N VAL A 259 -3.11 27.66 4.24
CA VAL A 259 -2.31 26.80 3.35
C VAL A 259 -2.62 27.12 1.89
N GLY A 260 -3.90 27.03 1.47
CA GLY A 260 -4.28 27.23 0.07
C GLY A 260 -5.77 26.99 -0.21
N PRO A 261 -6.22 27.12 -1.47
CA PRO A 261 -7.53 26.67 -1.89
C PRO A 261 -7.58 25.13 -1.98
N THR A 262 -8.69 24.53 -1.57
CA THR A 262 -8.92 23.08 -1.65
C THR A 262 -10.39 22.76 -1.93
N TRP A 263 -10.69 21.51 -2.26
CA TRP A 263 -12.06 21.00 -2.29
C TRP A 263 -12.48 20.53 -0.88
N LEU A 264 -13.77 20.62 -0.57
CA LEU A 264 -14.33 20.13 0.69
C LEU A 264 -15.62 19.35 0.44
N ARG A 265 -15.78 18.26 1.21
CA ARG A 265 -17.06 17.68 1.59
C ARG A 265 -17.01 17.27 3.06
N ASN A 266 -18.13 17.37 3.76
CA ASN A 266 -18.28 16.83 5.12
C ASN A 266 -19.34 15.71 5.16
N ASP A 267 -19.49 15.03 4.02
CA ASP A 267 -20.40 13.93 3.75
C ASP A 267 -19.86 13.08 2.59
N SER A 268 -20.00 11.76 2.70
CA SER A 268 -19.69 10.78 1.64
C SER A 268 -20.91 9.88 1.43
N PRO A 269 -21.39 9.63 0.21
CA PRO A 269 -22.50 8.69 -0.07
C PRO A 269 -22.26 7.19 0.25
N GLY A 270 -21.33 6.86 1.15
CA GLY A 270 -21.07 5.52 1.67
C GLY A 270 -20.46 4.49 0.71
N ARG A 271 -20.44 4.75 -0.59
CA ARG A 271 -20.11 3.77 -1.65
C ARG A 271 -18.82 4.14 -2.41
N GLY A 272 -18.36 3.25 -3.29
CA GLY A 272 -17.23 3.51 -4.18
C GLY A 272 -17.62 4.22 -5.48
N TYR A 273 -16.63 4.75 -6.20
CA TYR A 273 -16.79 5.29 -7.55
C TYR A 273 -15.69 4.77 -8.49
N LEU A 274 -16.06 4.11 -9.58
CA LEU A 274 -15.13 3.53 -10.55
C LEU A 274 -14.59 4.62 -11.51
N GLU A 275 -13.39 5.10 -11.24
CA GLU A 275 -12.72 6.16 -12.01
C GLU A 275 -12.19 5.67 -13.36
N VAL A 276 -11.66 4.44 -13.40
CA VAL A 276 -11.17 3.77 -14.62
C VAL A 276 -11.50 2.28 -14.55
N PRO A 277 -12.37 1.75 -15.44
CA PRO A 277 -12.67 0.32 -15.47
C PRO A 277 -11.44 -0.54 -15.81
N ILE A 278 -11.36 -1.73 -15.21
CA ILE A 278 -10.29 -2.70 -15.42
C ILE A 278 -10.22 -3.11 -16.90
N LYS A 279 -9.08 -2.84 -17.54
CA LYS A 279 -8.67 -3.31 -18.87
C LYS A 279 -7.18 -3.61 -18.85
N LEU A 280 -6.65 -4.24 -19.90
CA LEU A 280 -5.21 -4.46 -20.08
C LEU A 280 -4.43 -3.17 -19.84
N LEU A 281 -3.38 -3.22 -19.01
CA LEU A 281 -2.53 -2.07 -18.72
C LEU A 281 -1.57 -1.78 -19.90
N ASP A 282 -2.11 -1.28 -21.00
CA ASP A 282 -1.34 -0.76 -22.13
C ASP A 282 -1.01 0.73 -21.95
N ALA A 283 -0.44 1.38 -22.97
CA ALA A 283 -0.15 2.82 -22.92
C ALA A 283 -1.44 3.68 -22.84
N THR A 284 -2.53 3.22 -23.42
CA THR A 284 -3.84 3.91 -23.43
C THR A 284 -4.48 3.90 -22.04
N GLN A 285 -4.50 2.73 -21.41
CA GLN A 285 -5.03 2.50 -20.07
C GLN A 285 -4.16 3.19 -19.01
N GLY A 286 -2.82 3.09 -19.13
CA GLY A 286 -1.89 3.85 -18.31
C GLY A 286 -2.14 5.36 -18.39
N THR A 287 -2.40 5.90 -19.58
CA THR A 287 -2.74 7.33 -19.77
C THR A 287 -4.05 7.72 -19.08
N LYS A 288 -5.10 6.87 -19.15
CA LYS A 288 -6.37 7.12 -18.43
C LYS A 288 -6.17 7.16 -16.92
N VAL A 289 -5.43 6.19 -16.38
CA VAL A 289 -5.10 6.11 -14.95
C VAL A 289 -4.26 7.32 -14.52
N LYS A 290 -3.19 7.66 -15.25
CA LYS A 290 -2.36 8.86 -14.96
C LYS A 290 -3.16 10.17 -15.02
N SER A 291 -4.13 10.29 -15.92
CA SER A 291 -5.03 11.46 -16.00
C SER A 291 -5.92 11.60 -14.77
N LYS A 292 -6.54 10.51 -14.31
CA LYS A 292 -7.30 10.49 -13.04
C LYS A 292 -6.42 10.72 -11.80
N LEU A 293 -5.15 10.33 -11.86
CA LEU A 293 -4.15 10.55 -10.82
C LEU A 293 -3.42 11.90 -10.92
N ALA A 294 -3.83 12.84 -11.78
CA ALA A 294 -3.35 14.23 -11.72
C ALA A 294 -3.88 14.94 -10.46
N CYS A 295 -3.20 15.98 -9.96
CA CYS A 295 -3.75 16.81 -8.89
C CYS A 295 -5.00 17.58 -9.37
N ASN A 296 -5.91 17.90 -8.44
CA ASN A 296 -7.12 18.66 -8.70
C ASN A 296 -7.44 19.52 -7.47
N ILE A 297 -7.39 20.84 -7.63
CA ILE A 297 -7.72 21.86 -6.61
C ILE A 297 -8.55 22.97 -7.29
N PRO A 298 -9.32 23.79 -6.54
CA PRO A 298 -10.18 24.80 -7.15
C PRO A 298 -9.46 25.75 -8.10
N GLY A 299 -10.01 25.90 -9.30
CA GLY A 299 -9.45 26.72 -10.38
C GLY A 299 -8.44 26.00 -11.29
N ASP A 300 -8.13 24.73 -11.02
CA ASP A 300 -7.27 23.86 -11.85
C ASP A 300 -5.96 24.52 -12.36
N PRO A 301 -5.15 25.14 -11.47
CA PRO A 301 -3.87 25.74 -11.87
C PRO A 301 -2.87 24.65 -12.29
N ALA A 302 -2.20 24.85 -13.42
CA ALA A 302 -1.20 23.91 -13.92
C ALA A 302 -0.12 23.62 -12.85
N PRO A 303 0.26 22.34 -12.62
CA PRO A 303 -0.03 21.15 -13.44
C PRO A 303 -1.34 20.41 -13.11
N CYS A 304 -2.19 20.92 -12.22
CA CYS A 304 -3.46 20.27 -11.86
C CYS A 304 -4.49 20.34 -13.00
N THR A 305 -5.47 19.44 -12.98
CA THR A 305 -6.50 19.34 -14.02
C THR A 305 -7.86 18.92 -13.46
N ALA A 306 -8.93 19.41 -14.09
CA ALA A 306 -10.31 19.08 -13.73
C ALA A 306 -10.66 17.58 -13.86
N ALA A 307 -9.83 16.81 -14.56
CA ALA A 307 -9.98 15.36 -14.72
C ALA A 307 -9.44 14.55 -13.52
N GLY A 308 -8.52 15.12 -12.74
CA GLY A 308 -7.93 14.47 -11.57
C GLY A 308 -8.96 14.23 -10.47
N ILE A 309 -8.76 13.18 -9.66
CA ILE A 309 -9.59 12.90 -8.48
C ILE A 309 -9.45 14.05 -7.47
N LYS A 310 -10.54 14.49 -6.84
CA LYS A 310 -10.53 15.54 -5.82
C LYS A 310 -10.33 14.94 -4.44
N ASN A 311 -9.52 15.55 -3.58
CA ASN A 311 -9.56 15.27 -2.14
C ASN A 311 -10.80 15.97 -1.56
N ALA A 312 -11.77 15.22 -1.05
CA ALA A 312 -12.97 15.73 -0.40
C ALA A 312 -13.79 14.59 0.23
N GLY A 313 -14.34 14.83 1.42
CA GLY A 313 -15.28 13.91 2.07
C GLY A 313 -14.65 13.01 3.12
N LEU A 314 -15.46 12.06 3.56
CA LEU A 314 -15.22 11.12 4.65
C LEU A 314 -14.68 9.78 4.09
N THR A 315 -14.43 8.78 4.94
CA THR A 315 -13.69 7.54 4.59
C THR A 315 -14.60 6.29 4.57
N PRO A 316 -15.42 6.07 3.51
CA PRO A 316 -16.43 5.00 3.40
C PRO A 316 -15.84 3.64 2.93
N ILE A 317 -14.92 3.05 3.69
CA ILE A 317 -14.26 1.80 3.28
C ILE A 317 -15.26 0.63 3.15
N GLU A 318 -16.26 0.51 4.05
CA GLU A 318 -17.28 -0.56 3.99
C GLU A 318 -17.96 -0.61 2.62
N GLY A 319 -18.69 0.45 2.25
CA GLY A 319 -19.47 0.43 1.02
C GLY A 319 -18.63 0.59 -0.24
N THR A 320 -17.38 1.10 -0.15
CA THR A 320 -16.44 1.08 -1.28
C THR A 320 -16.00 -0.35 -1.61
N LEU A 321 -15.66 -1.16 -0.60
CA LEU A 321 -15.37 -2.59 -0.80
C LEU A 321 -16.60 -3.35 -1.31
N LEU A 322 -17.82 -2.96 -0.89
CA LEU A 322 -19.06 -3.51 -1.46
C LEU A 322 -19.26 -3.08 -2.93
N THR A 323 -18.98 -1.83 -3.34
CA THR A 323 -19.00 -1.44 -4.77
C THR A 323 -17.98 -2.23 -5.57
N ALA A 324 -16.78 -2.46 -5.04
CA ALA A 324 -15.79 -3.32 -5.69
C ALA A 324 -16.32 -4.76 -5.88
N LYS A 325 -16.99 -5.34 -4.87
CA LYS A 325 -17.64 -6.66 -4.98
C LYS A 325 -18.68 -6.69 -6.09
N ASP A 326 -19.55 -5.68 -6.11
CA ASP A 326 -20.65 -5.60 -7.08
C ASP A 326 -20.12 -5.45 -8.52
N TYR A 327 -19.04 -4.69 -8.70
CA TYR A 327 -18.32 -4.53 -9.96
C TYR A 327 -17.61 -5.82 -10.44
N PHE A 328 -16.90 -6.53 -9.55
CA PHE A 328 -16.31 -7.83 -9.88
C PHE A 328 -17.38 -8.90 -10.18
N GLY A 329 -18.60 -8.76 -9.63
CA GLY A 329 -19.76 -9.59 -9.95
C GLY A 329 -20.33 -9.43 -11.37
N GLY A 330 -19.75 -8.58 -12.22
CA GLY A 330 -19.99 -8.56 -13.67
C GLY A 330 -21.37 -8.07 -14.15
N SER A 331 -22.27 -7.69 -13.23
CA SER A 331 -23.66 -7.31 -13.52
C SER A 331 -24.09 -5.96 -12.91
N TRP A 332 -23.26 -5.35 -12.06
CA TRP A 332 -23.49 -4.01 -11.49
C TRP A 332 -23.57 -2.95 -12.58
N ASN A 333 -24.61 -2.11 -12.51
CA ASN A 333 -24.98 -1.13 -13.55
C ASN A 333 -25.23 0.29 -12.99
N THR A 334 -24.72 0.59 -11.79
CA THR A 334 -25.02 1.81 -11.04
C THR A 334 -24.23 3.01 -11.55
N ALA A 335 -24.81 3.79 -12.47
CA ALA A 335 -24.14 4.93 -13.11
C ALA A 335 -23.62 5.99 -12.10
N SER A 336 -24.27 6.17 -10.95
CA SER A 336 -23.80 7.08 -9.89
C SER A 336 -22.60 6.54 -9.08
N GLU A 337 -22.14 5.33 -9.36
CA GLU A 337 -20.91 4.72 -8.83
C GLU A 337 -19.84 4.53 -9.94
N GLY A 338 -20.00 5.20 -11.09
CA GLY A 338 -19.02 5.18 -12.20
C GLY A 338 -19.28 4.12 -13.27
N TYR A 339 -20.42 3.40 -13.23
CA TYR A 339 -20.75 2.44 -14.28
C TYR A 339 -20.95 3.13 -15.65
N VAL A 340 -20.30 2.55 -16.66
CA VAL A 340 -20.56 2.78 -18.09
C VAL A 340 -20.61 1.44 -18.82
N ALA A 341 -21.28 1.35 -19.96
CA ALA A 341 -21.40 0.08 -20.70
C ALA A 341 -20.05 -0.58 -21.04
N GLY A 342 -18.98 0.21 -21.24
CA GLY A 342 -17.61 -0.27 -21.47
C GLY A 342 -16.92 -0.91 -20.25
N CYS A 343 -17.54 -0.90 -19.07
CA CYS A 343 -17.03 -1.61 -17.89
C CYS A 343 -16.88 -3.12 -18.16
N TYR A 344 -17.79 -3.70 -18.95
CA TYR A 344 -17.85 -5.14 -19.19
C TYR A 344 -17.62 -5.51 -20.68
N PRO A 345 -17.28 -6.78 -20.98
CA PRO A 345 -16.82 -7.80 -20.02
C PRO A 345 -15.54 -7.36 -19.29
N LEU A 346 -15.32 -7.91 -18.11
CA LEU A 346 -14.01 -7.85 -17.46
C LEU A 346 -13.01 -8.69 -18.29
N PRO A 347 -11.72 -8.31 -18.33
CA PRO A 347 -10.70 -9.17 -18.91
C PRO A 347 -10.62 -10.51 -18.18
N THR A 348 -10.29 -11.58 -18.90
CA THR A 348 -10.16 -12.93 -18.34
C THR A 348 -8.94 -13.01 -17.40
N SER A 349 -9.20 -13.19 -16.10
CA SER A 349 -8.19 -13.35 -15.05
C SER A 349 -7.88 -14.80 -14.67
N CYS A 350 -8.72 -15.75 -15.09
CA CYS A 350 -8.74 -17.13 -14.57
C CYS A 350 -8.98 -17.19 -13.03
N GLY A 351 -9.80 -16.28 -12.49
CA GLY A 351 -10.07 -16.19 -11.05
C GLY A 351 -8.90 -15.63 -10.25
N LYS A 352 -8.25 -14.60 -10.81
CA LYS A 352 -7.09 -13.90 -10.25
C LYS A 352 -7.41 -12.42 -10.15
N ASP A 353 -8.38 -12.14 -9.29
CA ASP A 353 -9.04 -10.86 -9.13
C ASP A 353 -8.66 -10.29 -7.76
N PHE A 354 -8.18 -9.05 -7.73
CA PHE A 354 -7.58 -8.44 -6.55
C PHE A 354 -8.02 -6.98 -6.37
N VAL A 355 -8.22 -6.59 -5.11
CA VAL A 355 -8.32 -5.20 -4.66
C VAL A 355 -7.04 -4.83 -3.92
N ILE A 356 -6.51 -3.64 -4.19
CA ILE A 356 -5.50 -3.00 -3.34
C ILE A 356 -6.13 -1.72 -2.78
N LEU A 357 -6.50 -1.76 -1.50
CA LEU A 357 -6.99 -0.60 -0.76
C LEU A 357 -5.80 0.19 -0.22
N LEU A 358 -5.69 1.47 -0.60
CA LEU A 358 -4.73 2.42 -0.06
C LEU A 358 -5.51 3.53 0.66
N THR A 359 -5.28 3.68 1.96
CA THR A 359 -5.92 4.70 2.83
C THR A 359 -4.95 5.30 3.83
N ASP A 360 -5.19 6.55 4.22
CA ASP A 360 -4.42 7.26 5.24
C ASP A 360 -5.13 7.36 6.59
N GLY A 361 -6.34 6.79 6.71
CA GLY A 361 -7.17 6.89 7.90
C GLY A 361 -7.84 5.56 8.28
N LEU A 362 -8.68 5.64 9.31
CA LEU A 362 -9.61 4.57 9.67
C LEU A 362 -10.99 4.85 9.02
N PRO A 363 -11.84 3.83 8.79
CA PRO A 363 -13.16 4.07 8.21
C PRO A 363 -13.99 4.98 9.12
N SER A 364 -14.56 6.06 8.57
CA SER A 364 -15.35 7.04 9.34
C SER A 364 -16.87 6.99 9.05
N THR A 365 -17.31 6.26 8.01
CA THR A 365 -18.74 6.10 7.68
C THR A 365 -19.15 4.68 7.31
N ASP A 366 -20.43 4.38 7.50
CA ASP A 366 -21.06 3.16 7.00
C ASP A 366 -21.24 3.17 5.46
N LYS A 367 -21.66 2.05 4.90
CA LYS A 367 -21.98 1.85 3.48
C LYS A 367 -23.09 2.76 2.90
N ASN A 368 -23.80 3.52 3.73
CA ASN A 368 -24.86 4.46 3.34
C ASN A 368 -24.42 5.92 3.45
N GLY A 369 -23.29 6.20 4.12
CA GLY A 369 -22.75 7.54 4.38
C GLY A 369 -23.00 8.09 5.79
N GLY A 370 -23.54 7.28 6.71
CA GLY A 370 -23.73 7.65 8.10
C GLY A 370 -22.41 7.62 8.88
N LEU A 371 -22.14 8.65 9.70
CA LEU A 371 -20.97 8.73 10.58
C LEU A 371 -20.93 7.53 11.55
N VAL A 372 -19.78 6.87 11.64
CA VAL A 372 -19.52 5.79 12.62
C VAL A 372 -18.46 6.26 13.61
N ALA A 373 -18.89 6.97 14.65
CA ALA A 373 -18.01 7.58 15.66
C ALA A 373 -17.29 6.60 16.61
N VAL A 374 -17.27 5.30 16.30
CA VAL A 374 -16.57 4.25 17.06
C VAL A 374 -15.68 3.47 16.08
N PRO A 375 -14.36 3.72 16.05
CA PRO A 375 -13.47 3.14 15.04
C PRO A 375 -13.51 1.62 14.96
N ALA A 376 -13.60 0.93 16.11
CA ALA A 376 -13.71 -0.53 16.16
C ALA A 376 -14.95 -1.08 15.43
N THR A 377 -16.09 -0.36 15.48
CA THR A 377 -17.31 -0.72 14.74
C THR A 377 -17.11 -0.53 13.24
N ALA A 378 -16.50 0.59 12.83
CA ALA A 378 -16.25 0.92 11.43
C ALA A 378 -15.24 -0.04 10.78
N ILE A 379 -14.19 -0.42 11.51
CA ILE A 379 -13.22 -1.47 11.13
C ILE A 379 -13.93 -2.83 10.98
N ALA A 380 -14.81 -3.20 11.91
CA ALA A 380 -15.56 -4.46 11.82
C ALA A 380 -16.52 -4.50 10.61
N GLN A 381 -17.17 -3.37 10.28
CA GLN A 381 -17.99 -3.23 9.07
C GLN A 381 -17.13 -3.36 7.79
N ALA A 382 -16.01 -2.66 7.73
CA ALA A 382 -15.07 -2.75 6.60
C ALA A 382 -14.49 -4.17 6.43
N ALA A 383 -14.17 -4.86 7.53
CA ALA A 383 -13.72 -6.25 7.51
C ALA A 383 -14.83 -7.20 7.02
N ALA A 384 -16.09 -7.00 7.44
CA ALA A 384 -17.22 -7.77 6.91
C ALA A 384 -17.39 -7.56 5.39
N ALA A 385 -17.23 -6.33 4.89
CA ALA A 385 -17.23 -6.06 3.45
C ALA A 385 -16.08 -6.79 2.73
N ALA A 386 -14.86 -6.75 3.28
CA ALA A 386 -13.70 -7.49 2.76
C ALA A 386 -13.92 -9.02 2.72
N ALA A 387 -14.58 -9.58 3.73
CA ALA A 387 -14.97 -10.99 3.73
C ALA A 387 -15.96 -11.33 2.60
N THR A 388 -16.90 -10.42 2.26
CA THR A 388 -17.80 -10.65 1.10
C THR A 388 -17.08 -10.55 -0.25
N LEU A 389 -16.04 -9.72 -0.38
CA LEU A 389 -15.13 -9.73 -1.53
C LEU A 389 -14.41 -11.08 -1.65
N LYS A 390 -13.81 -11.55 -0.55
CA LYS A 390 -13.07 -12.83 -0.52
C LYS A 390 -13.97 -14.04 -0.81
N ALA A 391 -15.21 -14.03 -0.32
CA ALA A 391 -16.23 -15.03 -0.65
C ALA A 391 -16.65 -15.01 -2.13
N ALA A 392 -16.55 -13.86 -2.80
CA ALA A 392 -16.74 -13.71 -4.25
C ALA A 392 -15.48 -14.06 -5.08
N GLY A 393 -14.40 -14.51 -4.43
CA GLY A 393 -13.13 -14.89 -5.08
C GLY A 393 -12.09 -13.76 -5.20
N VAL A 394 -12.40 -12.54 -4.73
CA VAL A 394 -11.53 -11.37 -4.85
C VAL A 394 -10.70 -11.17 -3.59
N GLU A 395 -9.37 -11.18 -3.70
CA GLU A 395 -8.47 -10.93 -2.55
C GLU A 395 -8.21 -9.44 -2.33
N THR A 396 -8.28 -8.99 -1.08
CA THR A 396 -8.03 -7.58 -0.70
C THR A 396 -6.73 -7.43 0.06
N TYR A 397 -5.76 -6.73 -0.55
CA TYR A 397 -4.61 -6.17 0.15
C TYR A 397 -5.00 -4.80 0.72
N VAL A 398 -4.47 -4.46 1.89
CA VAL A 398 -4.69 -3.14 2.53
C VAL A 398 -3.33 -2.49 2.80
N ILE A 399 -3.23 -1.20 2.49
CA ILE A 399 -2.08 -0.35 2.79
C ILE A 399 -2.57 0.82 3.65
N GLY A 400 -2.09 0.89 4.89
CA GLY A 400 -2.16 2.09 5.72
C GLY A 400 -0.97 2.99 5.39
N PHE A 401 -1.23 4.19 4.90
CA PHE A 401 -0.18 5.12 4.47
C PHE A 401 -0.25 6.43 5.24
N ALA A 402 0.77 6.68 6.08
CA ALA A 402 0.87 7.83 6.97
C ALA A 402 -0.38 7.98 7.88
N LEU A 403 -0.76 6.87 8.53
CA LEU A 403 -1.82 6.84 9.53
C LEU A 403 -1.54 7.87 10.65
N PRO A 404 -2.58 8.51 11.25
CA PRO A 404 -2.37 9.59 12.21
C PRO A 404 -1.57 9.17 13.44
N PHE A 405 -0.77 10.08 13.98
CA PHE A 405 0.14 9.77 15.09
C PHE A 405 -0.62 9.36 16.37
N GLY A 406 -0.32 8.14 16.85
CA GLY A 406 -1.04 7.49 17.94
C GLY A 406 -2.09 6.46 17.50
N THR A 407 -2.35 6.33 16.19
CA THR A 407 -3.10 5.20 15.63
C THR A 407 -2.27 3.93 15.72
N ASP A 408 -2.87 2.81 16.15
CA ASP A 408 -2.21 1.50 16.13
C ASP A 408 -2.00 1.04 14.68
N PRO A 409 -0.75 0.77 14.23
CA PRO A 409 -0.47 0.26 12.89
C PRO A 409 -1.18 -1.06 12.54
N ALA A 410 -1.63 -1.84 13.55
CA ALA A 410 -2.40 -3.06 13.35
C ALA A 410 -3.91 -2.82 13.11
N SER A 411 -4.41 -1.59 13.22
CA SER A 411 -5.85 -1.26 13.12
C SER A 411 -6.53 -1.78 11.83
N LEU A 412 -5.77 -1.86 10.73
CA LEU A 412 -6.27 -2.30 9.43
C LEU A 412 -6.08 -3.81 9.17
N ASP A 413 -5.40 -4.55 10.05
CA ASP A 413 -5.13 -5.99 9.89
C ASP A 413 -6.42 -6.81 9.84
N ALA A 414 -7.44 -6.41 10.60
CA ALA A 414 -8.76 -7.07 10.57
C ALA A 414 -9.41 -7.03 9.17
N ILE A 415 -9.21 -5.95 8.42
CA ILE A 415 -9.73 -5.78 7.05
C ILE A 415 -8.88 -6.62 6.07
N ALA A 416 -7.56 -6.61 6.23
CA ALA A 416 -6.64 -7.39 5.41
C ALA A 416 -6.86 -8.91 5.56
N ALA A 417 -6.95 -9.40 6.80
CA ALA A 417 -7.21 -10.79 7.13
C ALA A 417 -8.58 -11.26 6.60
N ALA A 418 -9.64 -10.47 6.81
CA ALA A 418 -10.97 -10.77 6.27
C ALA A 418 -10.99 -10.75 4.73
N GLY A 419 -10.19 -9.88 4.11
CA GLY A 419 -9.92 -9.84 2.67
C GLY A 419 -9.12 -11.03 2.10
N GLY A 420 -8.71 -11.99 2.94
CA GLY A 420 -7.95 -13.16 2.54
C GLY A 420 -6.44 -12.94 2.39
N THR A 421 -5.91 -11.85 2.94
CA THR A 421 -4.46 -11.69 3.17
C THR A 421 -4.14 -12.02 4.64
N THR A 422 -3.28 -11.27 5.34
CA THR A 422 -2.90 -11.62 6.74
C THR A 422 -2.76 -10.39 7.62
N THR A 423 -2.02 -9.39 7.15
CA THR A 423 -1.85 -8.08 7.80
C THR A 423 -1.90 -6.98 6.74
N ALA A 424 -2.19 -5.76 7.15
CA ALA A 424 -2.03 -4.58 6.32
C ALA A 424 -0.53 -4.25 6.14
N TYR A 425 -0.22 -3.56 5.06
CA TYR A 425 1.10 -2.96 4.84
C TYR A 425 1.10 -1.55 5.44
N ASN A 426 2.10 -1.23 6.26
CA ASN A 426 2.26 0.10 6.82
C ASN A 426 3.40 0.85 6.11
N ALA A 427 3.13 2.07 5.67
CA ALA A 427 4.10 2.96 5.01
C ALA A 427 3.94 4.39 5.53
N ASN A 428 5.02 5.17 5.57
CA ASN A 428 5.01 6.55 6.09
C ASN A 428 5.71 7.57 5.17
N ASP A 429 6.24 7.10 4.04
CA ASP A 429 6.98 7.90 3.07
C ASP A 429 6.85 7.29 1.65
N PRO A 430 7.29 7.97 0.57
CA PRO A 430 7.16 7.44 -0.80
C PRO A 430 7.90 6.11 -1.04
N ALA A 431 8.99 5.84 -0.31
CA ALA A 431 9.84 4.67 -0.53
C ALA A 431 9.25 3.42 0.12
N SER A 432 8.77 3.54 1.36
CA SER A 432 8.00 2.51 2.07
C SER A 432 6.68 2.20 1.36
N LEU A 433 6.00 3.21 0.80
CA LEU A 433 4.79 3.00 0.01
C LEU A 433 5.08 2.23 -1.30
N ALA A 434 6.14 2.61 -2.02
CA ALA A 434 6.59 1.87 -3.21
C ALA A 434 7.02 0.43 -2.87
N ALA A 435 7.67 0.20 -1.73
CA ALA A 435 8.03 -1.13 -1.26
C ALA A 435 6.82 -2.00 -0.88
N ALA A 436 5.79 -1.41 -0.27
CA ALA A 436 4.52 -2.09 0.01
C ALA A 436 3.84 -2.55 -1.29
N PHE A 437 3.64 -1.63 -2.24
CA PHE A 437 3.07 -1.98 -3.56
C PHE A 437 3.91 -3.04 -4.30
N LYS A 438 5.25 -2.91 -4.31
CA LYS A 438 6.13 -3.92 -4.93
C LYS A 438 5.90 -5.30 -4.30
N THR A 439 5.81 -5.38 -2.98
CA THR A 439 5.61 -6.65 -2.25
C THR A 439 4.25 -7.27 -2.56
N ILE A 440 3.20 -6.44 -2.64
CA ILE A 440 1.85 -6.85 -3.06
C ILE A 440 1.86 -7.40 -4.49
N PHE A 441 2.49 -6.68 -5.44
CA PHE A 441 2.55 -7.15 -6.83
C PHE A 441 3.42 -8.41 -6.98
N ASP A 442 4.52 -8.55 -6.24
CA ASP A 442 5.30 -9.79 -6.19
C ASP A 442 4.51 -10.97 -5.59
N ASP A 443 3.50 -10.73 -4.74
CA ASP A 443 2.55 -11.75 -4.26
C ASP A 443 1.46 -12.08 -5.29
N ILE A 444 0.89 -11.06 -5.94
CA ILE A 444 -0.05 -11.22 -7.05
C ILE A 444 0.58 -12.06 -8.18
N PHE A 445 1.80 -11.74 -8.63
CA PHE A 445 2.48 -12.50 -9.69
C PHE A 445 2.82 -13.94 -9.27
N ARG A 446 3.10 -14.19 -7.98
CA ARG A 446 3.24 -15.56 -7.45
C ARG A 446 1.89 -16.29 -7.47
N LYS A 447 0.79 -15.63 -7.13
CA LYS A 447 -0.58 -16.18 -7.12
C LYS A 447 -1.17 -16.39 -8.52
N THR A 448 -0.74 -15.66 -9.56
CA THR A 448 -1.16 -15.88 -10.96
C THR A 448 -0.31 -16.90 -11.71
N SER A 449 0.85 -17.26 -11.17
CA SER A 449 1.71 -18.31 -11.74
C SER A 449 1.17 -19.70 -11.41
N ALA A 450 1.13 -20.59 -12.41
CA ALA A 450 0.96 -22.03 -12.21
C ALA A 450 2.19 -22.78 -12.72
N PHE A 451 2.48 -23.95 -12.14
CA PHE A 451 3.70 -24.71 -12.40
C PHE A 451 3.39 -26.05 -13.11
N GLY A 452 4.38 -26.55 -13.86
CA GLY A 452 4.38 -27.89 -14.47
C GLY A 452 5.77 -28.54 -14.43
N ALA A 453 5.85 -29.84 -14.69
CA ALA A 453 7.09 -30.61 -14.53
C ALA A 453 8.02 -30.59 -15.76
N VAL A 454 9.27 -30.15 -15.59
CA VAL A 454 10.33 -30.23 -16.61
C VAL A 454 10.91 -31.65 -16.68
N SER A 455 11.36 -32.07 -17.86
CA SER A 455 12.03 -33.36 -18.07
C SER A 455 13.35 -33.19 -18.82
N GLN A 456 14.37 -33.96 -18.44
CA GLN A 456 15.72 -33.90 -19.01
C GLN A 456 16.11 -35.26 -19.60
N ASN A 457 16.80 -35.26 -20.75
CA ASN A 457 17.16 -36.48 -21.48
C ASN A 457 18.60 -36.98 -21.20
N SER A 458 19.40 -36.24 -20.42
CA SER A 458 20.78 -36.62 -20.09
C SER A 458 21.26 -35.94 -18.81
N THR A 459 22.13 -36.64 -18.07
CA THR A 459 22.86 -36.12 -16.90
C THR A 459 24.24 -35.55 -17.25
N ALA A 460 24.58 -35.45 -18.55
CA ALA A 460 25.83 -34.87 -19.04
C ALA A 460 25.59 -33.87 -20.18
N ILE A 461 26.49 -32.89 -20.32
CA ILE A 461 26.50 -31.93 -21.43
C ILE A 461 27.43 -32.44 -22.52
N ASN A 462 26.89 -32.67 -23.71
CA ASN A 462 27.61 -32.96 -24.94
C ASN A 462 26.86 -32.32 -26.13
N ASP A 463 27.41 -32.44 -27.35
CA ASP A 463 26.83 -31.80 -28.55
C ASP A 463 25.37 -32.23 -28.85
N GLY A 464 25.01 -33.44 -28.42
CA GLY A 464 23.67 -34.00 -28.51
C GLY A 464 22.71 -33.62 -27.38
N SER A 465 23.19 -33.06 -26.26
CA SER A 465 22.35 -32.77 -25.08
C SER A 465 21.26 -31.75 -25.41
N ARG A 466 20.01 -32.06 -25.04
CA ARG A 466 18.85 -31.19 -25.17
C ARG A 466 18.07 -31.13 -23.87
N VAL A 467 17.70 -29.91 -23.47
CA VAL A 467 16.71 -29.63 -22.45
C VAL A 467 15.37 -29.47 -23.15
N TYR A 468 14.35 -30.19 -22.71
CA TYR A 468 12.99 -30.10 -23.25
C TYR A 468 12.11 -29.35 -22.26
N GLN A 469 11.69 -28.14 -22.64
CA GLN A 469 10.79 -27.30 -21.86
C GLN A 469 9.42 -27.30 -22.51
N GLY A 470 8.42 -27.84 -21.80
CA GLY A 470 7.03 -27.56 -22.14
C GLY A 470 6.66 -26.12 -21.76
N ARG A 471 5.63 -25.56 -22.39
CA ARG A 471 4.85 -24.41 -21.90
C ARG A 471 3.39 -24.68 -22.25
N PHE A 472 2.47 -24.02 -21.57
CA PHE A 472 1.07 -23.98 -22.02
C PHE A 472 0.43 -22.64 -21.65
N ASP A 473 -0.61 -22.28 -22.40
CA ASP A 473 -1.54 -21.22 -22.04
C ASP A 473 -2.76 -21.84 -21.35
N SER A 474 -3.13 -21.32 -20.17
CA SER A 474 -4.26 -21.84 -19.39
C SER A 474 -5.63 -21.39 -19.89
N THR A 475 -5.69 -20.51 -20.90
CA THR A 475 -6.95 -19.98 -21.45
C THR A 475 -7.53 -20.85 -22.56
N ASP A 476 -6.69 -21.46 -23.41
CA ASP A 476 -7.10 -22.32 -24.53
C ASP A 476 -6.49 -23.74 -24.49
N TRP A 477 -5.63 -24.03 -23.49
CA TRP A 477 -4.85 -25.27 -23.36
C TRP A 477 -3.89 -25.54 -24.55
N SER A 478 -3.54 -24.51 -25.32
CA SER A 478 -2.46 -24.61 -26.30
C SER A 478 -1.13 -24.91 -25.60
N GLY A 479 -0.38 -25.86 -26.15
CA GLY A 479 0.87 -26.35 -25.58
C GLY A 479 2.03 -26.16 -26.53
N GLU A 480 3.13 -25.63 -26.00
CA GLU A 480 4.42 -25.56 -26.67
C GLU A 480 5.38 -26.61 -26.09
N LEU A 481 6.21 -27.21 -26.93
CA LEU A 481 7.40 -27.94 -26.51
C LEU A 481 8.61 -27.35 -27.24
N GLU A 482 9.49 -26.72 -26.48
CA GLU A 482 10.75 -26.16 -26.96
C GLU A 482 11.93 -27.06 -26.58
N ALA A 483 12.78 -27.37 -27.55
CA ALA A 483 14.04 -28.07 -27.35
C ALA A 483 15.21 -27.07 -27.40
N MET A 484 15.90 -26.92 -26.27
CA MET A 484 17.06 -26.05 -26.12
C MET A 484 18.35 -26.85 -25.97
N ARG A 485 19.48 -26.27 -26.35
CA ARG A 485 20.84 -26.75 -26.07
C ARG A 485 21.47 -25.85 -24.99
N PRO A 486 22.00 -26.41 -23.88
CA PRO A 486 22.91 -25.66 -23.00
C PRO A 486 24.21 -25.34 -23.74
N LYS A 487 24.69 -24.11 -23.61
CA LYS A 487 26.04 -23.70 -24.00
C LYS A 487 27.00 -23.79 -22.83
N ASP A 488 28.29 -23.71 -23.12
CA ASP A 488 29.37 -23.78 -22.13
C ASP A 488 29.41 -22.58 -21.17
N ASP A 489 28.75 -21.48 -21.53
CA ASP A 489 28.52 -20.29 -20.67
C ASP A 489 27.28 -20.44 -19.75
N GLY A 490 26.58 -21.58 -19.79
CA GLY A 490 25.35 -21.84 -19.05
C GLY A 490 24.07 -21.25 -19.66
N THR A 491 24.16 -20.49 -20.76
CA THR A 491 22.99 -19.98 -21.49
C THR A 491 22.31 -21.07 -22.30
N MET A 492 21.01 -20.90 -22.57
CA MET A 492 20.23 -21.83 -23.39
C MET A 492 20.10 -21.28 -24.82
N GLU A 493 20.32 -22.14 -25.81
CA GLU A 493 20.12 -21.85 -27.23
C GLU A 493 18.94 -22.66 -27.77
N SER A 494 17.90 -22.00 -28.28
CA SER A 494 16.77 -22.69 -28.90
C SER A 494 17.19 -23.46 -30.16
N LYS A 495 16.65 -24.67 -30.35
CA LYS A 495 16.91 -25.51 -31.53
C LYS A 495 15.63 -25.88 -32.29
N TRP A 496 14.48 -25.92 -31.61
CA TRP A 496 13.15 -25.96 -32.22
C TRP A 496 12.04 -25.74 -31.20
N SER A 497 10.92 -25.20 -31.67
CA SER A 497 9.62 -25.21 -30.99
C SER A 497 8.59 -26.06 -31.77
N THR A 498 7.56 -26.57 -31.10
CA THR A 498 6.33 -27.07 -31.77
C THR A 498 5.61 -26.02 -32.59
N ASN A 499 5.87 -24.74 -32.32
CA ASN A 499 5.31 -23.59 -33.03
C ASN A 499 6.11 -23.20 -34.30
N ASP A 500 7.30 -23.78 -34.50
CA ASP A 500 8.07 -23.62 -35.74
C ASP A 500 7.26 -24.19 -36.94
N ALA A 501 7.05 -23.37 -37.96
CA ALA A 501 6.34 -23.77 -39.17
C ALA A 501 6.96 -25.03 -39.81
N GLY A 502 6.14 -26.07 -40.00
CA GLY A 502 6.53 -27.31 -40.66
C GLY A 502 7.23 -28.38 -39.80
N ARG A 503 7.55 -28.12 -38.52
CA ARG A 503 8.15 -29.16 -37.64
C ARG A 503 7.17 -30.27 -37.27
N PHE A 504 5.88 -29.94 -37.13
CA PHE A 504 4.83 -30.86 -36.74
C PHE A 504 3.70 -30.87 -37.78
N ALA A 505 3.11 -32.04 -38.01
CA ALA A 505 1.89 -32.16 -38.80
C ALA A 505 0.74 -31.34 -38.18
N ALA A 506 -0.21 -30.92 -39.01
CA ALA A 506 -1.45 -30.29 -38.56
C ALA A 506 -2.18 -31.20 -37.54
N PRO A 507 -2.91 -30.66 -36.54
CA PRO A 507 -3.43 -31.45 -35.41
C PRO A 507 -4.17 -32.73 -35.81
N ALA A 508 -5.04 -32.68 -36.81
CA ALA A 508 -5.81 -33.83 -37.32
C ALA A 508 -4.96 -34.96 -37.95
N ALA A 509 -3.69 -34.69 -38.28
CA ALA A 509 -2.76 -35.67 -38.86
C ALA A 509 -1.73 -36.21 -37.83
N ARG A 510 -1.81 -35.79 -36.56
CA ARG A 510 -0.89 -36.24 -35.49
C ARG A 510 -1.31 -37.61 -34.96
N LYS A 511 -0.42 -38.60 -35.03
CA LYS A 511 -0.61 -39.91 -34.39
C LYS A 511 -0.19 -39.82 -32.92
N VAL A 512 -1.15 -39.54 -32.04
CA VAL A 512 -0.95 -39.49 -30.58
C VAL A 512 -1.05 -40.91 -30.00
N PHE A 513 -0.19 -41.23 -29.03
CA PHE A 513 -0.19 -42.51 -28.31
C PHE A 513 -0.26 -42.27 -26.80
N THR A 514 -0.87 -43.20 -26.08
CA THR A 514 -0.97 -43.21 -24.62
C THR A 514 -0.67 -44.62 -24.07
N TYR A 515 -0.36 -44.74 -22.79
CA TYR A 515 -0.10 -46.03 -22.15
C TYR A 515 -1.39 -46.64 -21.62
N LYS A 516 -1.65 -47.91 -21.97
CA LYS A 516 -2.69 -48.74 -21.37
C LYS A 516 -2.05 -49.84 -20.52
N PRO A 517 -2.35 -49.91 -19.20
CA PRO A 517 -1.87 -50.98 -18.33
C PRO A 517 -2.11 -52.37 -18.92
N GLY A 518 -1.09 -53.24 -18.85
CA GLY A 518 -1.11 -54.59 -19.42
C GLY A 518 -1.17 -54.68 -20.95
N THR A 519 -1.30 -53.57 -21.68
CA THR A 519 -1.37 -53.56 -23.17
C THR A 519 -0.25 -52.75 -23.83
N GLY A 520 0.48 -51.92 -23.06
CA GLY A 520 1.58 -51.09 -23.59
C GLY A 520 1.09 -49.80 -24.24
N GLY A 521 1.82 -49.32 -25.25
CA GLY A 521 1.46 -48.12 -26.00
C GLY A 521 0.29 -48.37 -26.96
N VAL A 522 -0.79 -47.63 -26.80
CA VAL A 522 -1.98 -47.67 -27.67
C VAL A 522 -2.22 -46.30 -28.32
N ALA A 523 -2.82 -46.26 -29.50
CA ALA A 523 -3.18 -44.99 -30.13
C ALA A 523 -4.25 -44.27 -29.29
N PHE A 524 -3.99 -43.00 -28.93
CA PHE A 524 -4.98 -42.15 -28.28
C PHE A 524 -6.03 -41.74 -29.31
N LYS A 525 -7.30 -41.96 -28.97
CA LYS A 525 -8.45 -41.56 -29.78
C LYS A 525 -9.29 -40.59 -28.97
N LEU A 526 -9.56 -39.41 -29.54
CA LEU A 526 -10.70 -38.61 -29.12
C LEU A 526 -11.98 -39.35 -29.54
N SER A 527 -12.97 -39.37 -28.65
CA SER A 527 -14.29 -40.00 -28.81
C SER A 527 -15.29 -39.03 -29.41
#